data_AF-A0A961DN29-F1
#
_entry.id   AF-A0A961DN29-F1
#
_cell.length_a   1.000
_cell.length_b   1.000
_cell.length_c   1.000
_cell.angle_alpha   90.00
_cell.angle_beta   90.00
_cell.angle_gamma   90.00
#
_symmetry.space_group_name_H-M   'P 1'
#
loop_
_entity.id
_entity.type
_entity.pdbx_description
1 polymer ?
#
loop_
_entity_poly.entity_id
_entity_poly.type
_entity_poly.pdbx_seq_one_letter_code
_entity_poly.pdbx_strand_id
1 'polypeptide(L)'
;MEGDRVLTMMWTVVRSLARHPRLWPTAFAQFLVLVPPRWWRRRPWLPVPDVAYLRFRMVTAYGGSGDARATSEDVIAYLQWCRSMRVLSSAG
;
A
#
# COMPACT_ATOMS: atom_id res chain seq x y z
N MET A 1 -4.85 -19.07 12.35
CA MET A 1 -6.07 -18.26 12.34
C MET A 1 -5.85 -16.80 11.94
N GLU A 2 -4.81 -16.07 12.39
CA GLU A 2 -4.55 -14.70 11.87
C GLU A 2 -3.83 -14.71 10.51
N GLY A 3 -2.90 -15.66 10.28
CA GLY A 3 -2.13 -15.76 9.03
C GLY A 3 -2.98 -16.05 7.79
N ASP A 4 -4.03 -16.86 7.94
CA ASP A 4 -4.94 -17.26 6.87
C ASP A 4 -5.75 -16.07 6.32
N ARG A 5 -6.08 -15.10 7.20
CA ARG A 5 -6.84 -13.89 6.85
C ARG A 5 -5.97 -12.86 6.15
N VAL A 6 -4.72 -12.69 6.59
CA VAL A 6 -3.74 -11.81 5.93
C VAL A 6 -3.46 -12.30 4.51
N LEU A 7 -3.29 -13.61 4.32
CA LEU A 7 -3.13 -14.20 2.97
C LEU A 7 -4.36 -13.93 2.10
N THR A 8 -5.57 -14.10 2.64
CA THR A 8 -6.80 -13.86 1.90
C THR A 8 -6.93 -12.39 1.48
N MET A 9 -6.61 -11.46 2.38
CA MET A 9 -6.62 -10.02 2.13
C MET A 9 -5.55 -9.60 1.12
N MET A 10 -4.33 -10.12 1.22
CA MET A 10 -3.29 -9.90 0.21
C MET A 10 -3.74 -10.44 -1.16
N TRP A 11 -4.41 -11.59 -1.20
CA TRP A 11 -4.88 -12.20 -2.43
C TRP A 11 -6.01 -11.39 -3.10
N THR A 12 -6.96 -10.85 -2.34
CA THR A 12 -7.99 -9.94 -2.88
C THR A 12 -7.38 -8.65 -3.41
N VAL A 13 -6.42 -8.06 -2.70
CA VAL A 13 -5.71 -6.86 -3.14
C VAL A 13 -4.96 -7.14 -4.44
N VAL A 14 -4.19 -8.23 -4.52
CA VAL A 14 -3.46 -8.65 -5.72
C VAL A 14 -4.42 -8.90 -6.88
N ARG A 15 -5.55 -9.58 -6.66
CA ARG A 15 -6.54 -9.88 -7.71
C ARG A 15 -7.26 -8.63 -8.22
N SER A 16 -7.56 -7.66 -7.34
CA SER A 16 -8.11 -6.37 -7.75
C SER A 16 -7.08 -5.52 -8.49
N LEU A 17 -5.83 -5.50 -8.04
CA LEU A 17 -4.72 -4.88 -8.77
C LEU A 17 -4.55 -5.53 -10.15
N ALA A 18 -4.67 -6.84 -10.26
CA ALA A 18 -4.55 -7.56 -11.53
C ALA A 18 -5.59 -7.11 -12.58
N ARG A 19 -6.77 -6.64 -12.14
CA ARG A 19 -7.80 -6.07 -13.03
C ARG A 19 -7.51 -4.64 -13.49
N HIS A 20 -6.50 -3.99 -12.94
CA HIS A 20 -6.14 -2.60 -13.27
C HIS A 20 -4.67 -2.50 -13.72
N PRO A 21 -4.33 -3.01 -14.93
CA PRO A 21 -2.96 -3.07 -15.44
C PRO A 21 -2.29 -1.69 -15.53
N ARG A 22 -3.07 -0.62 -15.72
CA ARG A 22 -2.58 0.77 -15.73
C ARG A 22 -2.14 1.30 -14.37
N LEU A 23 -2.50 0.62 -13.26
CA LEU A 23 -2.11 1.00 -11.90
C LEU A 23 -0.84 0.30 -11.42
N TRP A 24 -0.38 -0.74 -12.12
CA TRP A 24 0.77 -1.55 -11.70
C TRP A 24 2.06 -0.76 -11.55
N PRO A 25 2.52 0.04 -12.53
CA PRO A 25 3.75 0.82 -12.36
C PRO A 25 3.61 1.86 -11.24
N THR A 26 2.41 2.41 -11.03
CA THR A 26 2.14 3.38 -9.97
C THR A 26 2.20 2.74 -8.59
N ALA A 27 1.54 1.59 -8.43
CA ALA A 27 1.52 0.81 -7.21
C ALA A 27 2.93 0.32 -6.86
N PHE A 28 3.69 -0.18 -7.84
CA PHE A 28 5.06 -0.63 -7.64
C PHE A 28 5.99 0.51 -7.24
N ALA A 29 5.89 1.67 -7.91
CA ALA A 29 6.69 2.84 -7.55
C ALA A 29 6.36 3.37 -6.15
N GLN A 30 5.08 3.44 -5.76
CA GLN A 30 4.73 3.82 -4.39
C GLN A 30 5.25 2.81 -3.38
N PHE A 31 5.06 1.53 -3.66
CA PHE A 31 5.54 0.46 -2.83
C PHE A 31 7.06 0.53 -2.61
N LEU A 32 7.84 0.81 -3.66
CA LEU A 32 9.29 1.01 -3.54
C LEU A 32 9.67 2.26 -2.74
N VAL A 33 8.87 3.33 -2.76
CA VAL A 33 9.08 4.53 -1.93
C VAL A 33 8.78 4.25 -0.45
N LEU A 34 7.79 3.39 -0.20
CA LEU A 34 7.33 2.99 1.13
C LEU A 34 8.28 2.01 1.82
N VAL A 35 9.04 1.25 1.04
CA VAL A 35 9.94 0.23 1.55
C VAL A 35 11.29 0.87 1.88
N PRO A 36 11.85 0.65 3.08
CA PRO A 36 13.11 1.26 3.48
C PRO A 36 14.26 0.85 2.54
N PRO A 37 15.21 1.76 2.25
CA PRO A 37 16.38 1.43 1.44
C PRO A 37 17.17 0.31 2.12
N ARG A 38 17.58 -0.69 1.32
CA ARG A 38 18.28 -1.91 1.78
C ARG A 38 17.43 -2.88 2.61
N TRP A 39 16.10 -2.90 2.44
CA TRP A 39 15.24 -3.94 3.03
C TRP A 39 15.75 -5.37 2.77
N TRP A 40 16.30 -5.64 1.59
CA TRP A 40 16.92 -6.92 1.23
C TRP A 40 18.08 -7.36 2.15
N ARG A 41 18.72 -6.43 2.88
CA ARG A 41 19.82 -6.75 3.82
C ARG A 41 19.35 -7.27 5.17
N ARG A 42 18.07 -7.16 5.52
CA ARG A 42 17.55 -7.56 6.84
C ARG A 42 16.31 -8.46 6.66
N ARG A 43 16.27 -9.59 7.37
CA ARG A 43 15.06 -10.43 7.41
C ARG A 43 13.90 -9.65 8.06
N PRO A 44 12.64 -9.86 7.64
CA PRO A 44 12.19 -10.77 6.60
C PRO A 44 12.51 -10.15 5.24
N TRP A 45 13.10 -10.90 4.31
CA TRP A 45 13.43 -10.43 2.95
C TRP A 45 12.18 -10.19 2.09
N LEU A 46 11.17 -9.57 2.69
CA LEU A 46 9.90 -9.20 2.13
C LEU A 46 9.84 -7.67 2.21
N PRO A 47 9.41 -7.00 1.14
CA PRO A 47 9.28 -5.55 1.12
C PRO A 47 8.07 -5.14 1.97
N VAL A 48 8.26 -5.10 3.30
CA VAL A 48 7.22 -4.67 4.23
C VAL A 48 7.46 -3.20 4.55
N PRO A 49 6.45 -2.32 4.40
CA PRO A 49 6.54 -0.94 4.86
C PRO A 49 6.82 -0.89 6.36
N ASP A 50 7.53 0.14 6.80
CA ASP A 50 7.84 0.32 8.22
C ASP A 50 6.55 0.44 9.06
N VAL A 51 6.51 -0.23 10.21
CA VAL A 51 5.30 -0.28 11.06
C VAL A 51 4.98 1.09 11.65
N ALA A 52 5.98 1.92 11.96
CA ALA A 52 5.76 3.28 12.43
C ALA A 52 5.21 4.16 11.30
N TYR A 53 5.69 3.97 10.06
CA TYR A 53 5.10 4.61 8.90
C TYR A 53 3.63 4.21 8.70
N LEU A 54 3.33 2.90 8.76
CA LEU A 54 1.95 2.42 8.61
C LEU A 54 1.05 2.98 9.70
N ARG A 55 1.50 3.00 10.96
CA ARG A 55 0.75 3.58 12.07
C ARG A 55 0.49 5.07 11.85
N PHE A 56 1.51 5.83 11.47
CA PHE A 56 1.36 7.25 11.12
C PHE A 56 0.34 7.44 9.99
N ARG A 57 0.39 6.58 8.96
CA ARG A 57 -0.55 6.63 7.85
C ARG A 57 -1.98 6.35 8.29
N MET A 58 -2.18 5.37 9.18
CA MET A 58 -3.51 5.05 9.72
C MET A 58 -4.07 6.18 10.59
N VAL A 59 -3.24 6.79 11.45
CA VAL A 59 -3.65 7.98 12.23
C VAL A 59 -4.04 9.12 11.29
N THR A 60 -3.28 9.36 10.21
CA THR A 60 -3.55 10.45 9.28
C THR A 60 -4.80 10.20 8.43
N ALA A 61 -5.04 8.95 8.02
CA ALA A 61 -6.15 8.59 7.13
C ALA A 61 -7.48 8.37 7.87
N TYR A 62 -7.45 7.80 9.07
CA TYR A 62 -8.65 7.39 9.83
C TYR A 62 -8.78 8.07 11.19
N GLY A 63 -7.77 8.82 11.65
CA GLY A 63 -7.75 9.40 12.98
C GLY A 63 -7.48 8.38 14.10
N GLY A 64 -7.64 8.81 15.35
CA GLY A 64 -7.53 7.94 16.53
C GLY A 64 -6.11 7.44 16.83
N SER A 65 -6.01 6.22 17.37
CA SER A 65 -4.75 5.60 17.83
C SER A 65 -3.91 4.94 16.73
N GLY A 66 -4.43 4.88 15.50
CA GLY A 66 -3.79 4.23 14.35
C GLY A 66 -4.07 2.73 14.24
N ASP A 67 -5.00 2.20 15.05
CA ASP A 67 -5.37 0.77 15.07
C ASP A 67 -6.52 0.44 14.10
N ALA A 68 -6.98 1.42 13.33
CA ALA A 68 -7.94 1.18 12.26
C ALA A 68 -7.40 0.12 11.30
N ARG A 69 -8.28 -0.72 10.75
CA ARG A 69 -7.91 -1.72 9.74
C ARG A 69 -8.30 -1.19 8.37
N ALA A 70 -7.29 -1.01 7.51
CA ALA A 70 -7.54 -0.63 6.13
C ALA A 70 -8.23 -1.78 5.38
N THR A 71 -9.27 -1.47 4.63
CA THR A 71 -9.93 -2.43 3.75
C THR A 71 -9.21 -2.52 2.39
N SER A 72 -9.49 -3.56 1.62
CA SER A 72 -8.98 -3.68 0.25
C SER A 72 -9.40 -2.51 -0.65
N GLU A 73 -10.60 -2.00 -0.42
CA GLU A 73 -11.23 -0.90 -1.13
C GLU A 73 -10.50 0.42 -0.86
N ASP A 74 -10.09 0.65 0.40
CA ASP A 74 -9.32 1.83 0.79
C ASP A 74 -7.96 1.87 0.11
N VAL A 75 -7.29 0.71 -0.01
CA VAL A 75 -6.00 0.59 -0.71
C VAL A 75 -6.16 0.94 -2.19
N ILE A 76 -7.24 0.47 -2.82
CA ILE A 76 -7.52 0.77 -4.23
C ILE A 76 -7.82 2.27 -4.41
N ALA A 77 -8.64 2.85 -3.54
CA ALA A 77 -8.98 4.27 -3.56
C ALA A 77 -7.73 5.15 -3.42
N TYR A 78 -6.82 4.78 -2.50
CA TYR A 78 -5.55 5.46 -2.31
C TYR A 78 -4.66 5.39 -3.57
N LEU A 79 -4.53 4.21 -4.18
CA LEU A 79 -3.74 4.04 -5.41
C LEU A 79 -4.31 4.84 -6.59
N GLN A 80 -5.63 4.92 -6.70
CA GLN A 80 -6.29 5.75 -7.71
C GLN A 80 -5.99 7.23 -7.49
N TRP A 81 -6.07 7.71 -6.25
CA TRP A 81 -5.74 9.10 -5.89
C TRP A 81 -4.28 9.43 -6.20
N CYS A 82 -3.33 8.57 -5.82
CA CYS A 82 -1.91 8.74 -6.14
C CYS A 82 -1.66 8.83 -7.65
N ARG A 83 -2.36 8.02 -8.46
CA ARG A 83 -2.28 8.12 -9.93
C ARG A 83 -2.80 9.46 -10.43
N SER A 84 -3.98 9.89 -9.96
CA SER A 84 -4.58 11.16 -10.38
C SER A 84 -3.67 12.34 -10.07
N MET A 85 -3.05 12.37 -8.88
CA MET A 85 -2.07 13.41 -8.54
C MET A 85 -0.83 13.39 -9.44
N ARG A 86 -0.33 12.20 -9.81
CA ARG A 86 0.83 12.07 -10.70
C ARG A 86 0.52 12.55 -12.12
N VAL A 87 -0.68 12.25 -12.62
CA VAL A 87 -1.17 12.73 -13.91
C VAL A 87 -1.33 14.26 -13.89
N LEU A 88 -1.95 14.80 -12.83
CA LEU A 88 -2.08 16.25 -12.63
C LEU A 88 -0.71 16.95 -12.61
N SER A 89 0.26 16.37 -11.90
CA SER A 89 1.63 16.93 -11.81
C SER A 89 2.43 16.83 -13.11
N SER A 90 2.03 15.98 -14.06
CA SER A 90 2.68 15.87 -15.39
C SER A 90 2.03 16.70 -16.47
N ALA A 91 0.87 17.30 -16.17
CA ALA A 91 0.07 18.09 -17.11
C ALA A 91 0.27 19.61 -16.96
N GLY A 92 1.18 20.05 -16.09
CA GLY A 92 1.63 21.43 -15.93
C GLY A 92 3.14 21.52 -16.08
#